data_AF-A0A956YP58-F1
#
_entry.id   AF-A0A956YP58-F1
#
_cell.length_a   1.000
_cell.length_b   1.000
_cell.length_c   1.000
_cell.angle_alpha   90.00
_cell.angle_beta   90.00
_cell.angle_gamma   90.00
#
_symmetry.space_group_name_H-M   'P 1'
#
loop_
_entity.id
_entity.type
_entity.pdbx_description
1 polymer ?
#
loop_
_entity_poly.entity_id
_entity_poly.type
_entity_poly.pdbx_seq_one_letter_code
_entity_poly.pdbx_strand_id
1 'polypeptide(L)'
;MAEEYPEYVSQRLAQARALLQEDDYGQMDAAALCFEVLANFPDLDEASELVLQAFSDPWLIRDNRKAIGRHVDEWDDRPWQQRRRLALSFRYTSRWDGRLRQYDEAVDIDDVMPADVREMLDEGRRQLLQDYLLGQSRGSEMAWPIFLEAFQRTEKPEAAMLWVGHLYADQGYFAEAVDVLELLLTKLPTSEDGRRLWAEVRWWRNYQNRIPWVPPRNSANGRRYRQMMAQIDPDFAAEPDVFDAPFEHIPPNLDNLPEDFTLPKPVKAELIARVNETLAGLTEEVGWETAVDWSYLDKLESGDIDTSQFPEWAQYLLLEIDDPQQELFLKQYLLSYLSNPPLYNDSDDDDFIPD
;
A
#
# COMPACT_ATOMS: atom_id res chain seq x y z
N MET A 1 -4.55 -8.88 -31.59
CA MET A 1 -5.31 -7.78 -32.21
C MET A 1 -5.44 -6.74 -31.13
N ALA A 2 -4.85 -5.56 -31.27
CA ALA A 2 -5.00 -4.50 -30.27
C ALA A 2 -6.47 -4.06 -30.29
N GLU A 3 -7.17 -4.23 -29.16
CA GLU A 3 -8.47 -3.57 -28.99
C GLU A 3 -8.22 -2.07 -29.03
N GLU A 4 -8.80 -1.40 -30.01
CA GLU A 4 -8.67 0.04 -30.18
C GLU A 4 -9.58 0.69 -29.12
N TYR A 5 -9.01 0.97 -27.95
CA TYR A 5 -9.70 1.69 -26.88
C TYR A 5 -10.02 3.13 -27.33
N PRO A 6 -11.02 3.80 -26.72
CA PRO A 6 -11.40 5.16 -27.10
C PRO A 6 -10.22 6.14 -27.05
N GLU A 7 -10.21 7.13 -27.95
CA GLU A 7 -9.11 8.10 -28.11
C GLU A 7 -8.67 8.77 -26.80
N TYR A 8 -9.62 9.04 -25.89
CA TYR A 8 -9.32 9.63 -24.59
C TYR A 8 -8.39 8.74 -23.73
N VAL A 9 -8.49 7.42 -23.86
CA VAL A 9 -7.64 6.46 -23.13
C VAL A 9 -6.20 6.60 -23.60
N SER A 10 -5.98 6.58 -24.91
CA SER A 10 -4.65 6.79 -25.50
C SER A 10 -4.06 8.14 -25.12
N GLN A 11 -4.86 9.21 -25.14
CA GLN A 11 -4.43 10.54 -24.71
C GLN A 11 -4.00 10.57 -23.23
N ARG A 12 -4.77 9.95 -22.33
CA ARG A 12 -4.46 9.89 -20.89
C ARG A 12 -3.19 9.08 -20.61
N LEU A 13 -3.00 7.95 -21.28
CA LEU A 13 -1.78 7.13 -21.15
C LEU A 13 -0.55 7.85 -21.71
N ALA A 14 -0.69 8.58 -22.82
CA ALA A 14 0.37 9.42 -23.35
C ALA A 14 0.74 10.56 -22.39
N GLN A 15 -0.26 11.20 -21.76
CA GLN A 15 -0.03 12.22 -20.74
C GLN A 15 0.66 11.65 -19.50
N ALA A 16 0.25 10.47 -19.02
CA ALA A 16 0.89 9.80 -17.90
C ALA A 16 2.38 9.51 -18.20
N ARG A 17 2.69 9.02 -19.41
CA ARG A 17 4.09 8.83 -19.85
C ARG A 17 4.88 10.13 -19.86
N ALA A 18 4.30 11.20 -20.39
CA ALA A 18 4.97 12.50 -20.44
C ALA A 18 5.33 12.99 -19.02
N LEU A 19 4.43 12.84 -18.06
CA LEU A 19 4.69 13.18 -16.65
C LEU A 19 5.78 12.32 -16.00
N LEU A 20 5.95 11.06 -16.42
CA LEU A 20 7.04 10.21 -15.95
C LEU A 20 8.42 10.63 -16.49
N GLN A 21 8.44 11.39 -17.58
CA GLN A 21 9.65 11.92 -18.20
C GLN A 21 10.01 13.32 -17.69
N GLU A 22 9.14 13.95 -16.90
CA GLU A 22 9.45 15.23 -16.25
C GLU A 22 10.39 14.99 -15.07
N ASP A 23 11.47 15.77 -15.00
CA ASP A 23 12.50 15.66 -13.94
C ASP A 23 11.95 15.96 -12.52
N ASP A 24 10.76 16.56 -12.39
CA ASP A 24 10.17 17.02 -11.14
C ASP A 24 8.78 16.39 -10.86
N TYR A 25 8.70 15.52 -9.85
CA TYR A 25 7.50 15.10 -9.07
C TYR A 25 6.22 14.64 -9.82
N GLY A 26 6.26 14.35 -11.12
CA GLY A 26 5.10 13.96 -11.93
C GLY A 26 4.52 12.56 -11.65
N GLN A 27 5.19 11.74 -10.85
CA GLN A 27 4.87 10.32 -10.65
C GLN A 27 3.47 10.09 -10.08
N MET A 28 3.08 10.89 -9.08
CA MET A 28 1.77 10.74 -8.46
C MET A 28 0.63 11.16 -9.38
N ASP A 29 0.86 12.16 -10.22
CA ASP A 29 -0.12 12.64 -11.19
C ASP A 29 -0.23 11.66 -12.36
N ALA A 30 0.89 11.08 -12.80
CA ALA A 30 0.92 9.99 -13.77
C ALA A 30 0.12 8.77 -13.27
N ALA A 31 0.33 8.36 -12.01
CA ALA A 31 -0.43 7.27 -11.38
C ALA A 31 -1.94 7.61 -11.29
N ALA A 32 -2.28 8.85 -10.92
CA ALA A 32 -3.67 9.31 -10.83
C ALA A 32 -4.41 9.20 -12.17
N LEU A 33 -3.77 9.62 -13.27
CA LEU A 33 -4.31 9.48 -14.63
C LEU A 33 -4.52 8.02 -15.01
N CYS A 34 -3.59 7.14 -14.65
CA CYS A 34 -3.72 5.71 -14.90
C CYS A 34 -4.89 5.10 -14.11
N PHE A 35 -5.12 5.54 -12.87
CA PHE A 35 -6.29 5.11 -12.10
C PHE A 35 -7.63 5.62 -12.68
N GLU A 36 -7.67 6.80 -13.31
CA GLU A 36 -8.85 7.25 -14.07
C GLU A 36 -9.15 6.32 -15.26
N VAL A 37 -8.12 5.84 -15.94
CA VAL A 37 -8.25 4.85 -17.01
C VAL A 37 -8.74 3.51 -16.45
N LEU A 38 -8.10 2.99 -15.40
CA LEU A 38 -8.45 1.72 -14.76
C LEU A 38 -9.87 1.73 -14.16
N ALA A 39 -10.40 2.91 -13.80
CA ALA A 39 -11.79 3.06 -13.35
C ALA A 39 -12.83 2.64 -14.40
N ASN A 40 -12.47 2.74 -15.69
CA ASN A 40 -13.32 2.37 -16.82
C ASN A 40 -12.84 1.11 -17.56
N PHE A 41 -11.53 0.86 -17.54
CA PHE A 41 -10.86 -0.28 -18.17
C PHE A 41 -9.98 -1.01 -17.16
N PRO A 42 -10.59 -1.75 -16.21
CA PRO A 42 -9.89 -2.30 -15.06
C PRO A 42 -8.83 -3.36 -15.40
N ASP A 43 -8.93 -3.97 -16.57
CA ASP A 43 -8.03 -5.04 -17.01
C ASP A 43 -6.99 -4.54 -18.03
N LEU A 44 -6.82 -3.21 -18.14
CA LEU A 44 -5.80 -2.63 -19.02
C LEU A 44 -4.42 -2.71 -18.35
N ASP A 45 -3.65 -3.73 -18.71
CA ASP A 45 -2.31 -4.00 -18.16
C ASP A 45 -1.36 -2.79 -18.32
N GLU A 46 -1.42 -2.11 -19.47
CA GLU A 46 -0.59 -0.92 -19.75
C GLU A 46 -0.76 0.16 -18.68
N ALA A 47 -2.00 0.46 -18.27
CA ALA A 47 -2.25 1.44 -17.23
C ALA A 47 -1.75 0.97 -15.86
N SER A 48 -1.88 -0.33 -15.56
CA SER A 48 -1.40 -0.89 -14.29
C SER A 48 0.12 -0.89 -14.18
N GLU A 49 0.83 -1.18 -15.28
CA GLU A 49 2.29 -1.16 -15.32
C GLU A 49 2.84 0.27 -15.31
N LEU A 50 2.15 1.25 -15.92
CA LEU A 50 2.52 2.66 -15.78
C LEU A 50 2.40 3.17 -14.32
N VAL A 51 1.40 2.72 -13.55
CA VAL A 51 1.34 3.01 -12.10
C VAL A 51 2.56 2.41 -11.39
N LEU A 52 2.92 1.16 -11.71
CA LEU A 52 4.09 0.54 -11.11
C LEU A 52 5.38 1.29 -11.47
N GLN A 53 5.52 1.72 -12.72
CA GLN A 53 6.64 2.54 -13.17
C GLN A 53 6.72 3.85 -12.39
N ALA A 54 5.58 4.53 -12.22
CA ALA A 54 5.49 5.73 -11.38
C ALA A 54 5.95 5.46 -9.95
N PHE A 55 5.55 4.32 -9.37
CA PHE A 55 5.95 3.90 -8.03
C PHE A 55 7.38 3.35 -7.95
N SER A 56 8.04 3.14 -9.08
CA SER A 56 9.42 2.68 -9.16
C SER A 56 10.42 3.83 -9.30
N ASP A 57 9.94 5.08 -9.25
CA ASP A 57 10.81 6.25 -9.25
C ASP A 57 11.73 6.29 -8.01
N PRO A 58 13.06 6.47 -8.19
CA PRO A 58 14.02 6.47 -7.09
C PRO A 58 13.77 7.52 -6.01
N TRP A 59 13.26 8.71 -6.37
CA TRP A 59 12.98 9.78 -5.41
C TRP A 59 11.75 9.46 -4.59
N LEU A 60 10.69 9.00 -5.24
CA LEU A 60 9.47 8.58 -4.59
C LEU A 60 9.70 7.40 -3.64
N ILE A 61 10.48 6.40 -4.05
CA ILE A 61 10.87 5.25 -3.20
C ILE A 61 11.52 5.76 -1.92
N ARG A 62 12.53 6.61 -2.07
CA ARG A 62 13.29 7.15 -0.97
C ARG A 62 12.43 7.96 -0.01
N ASP A 63 11.61 8.87 -0.54
CA ASP A 63 10.80 9.78 0.27
C ASP A 63 9.71 9.02 1.02
N ASN A 64 9.03 8.08 0.36
CA ASN A 64 8.04 7.22 1.01
C ASN A 64 8.67 6.39 2.12
N ARG A 65 9.83 5.77 1.85
CA ARG A 65 10.55 5.00 2.87
C ARG A 65 10.90 5.86 4.08
N LYS A 66 11.49 7.04 3.85
CA LYS A 66 11.86 7.97 4.93
C LYS A 66 10.64 8.45 5.72
N ALA A 67 9.52 8.70 5.06
CA ALA A 67 8.28 9.08 5.71
C ALA A 67 7.71 7.94 6.56
N ILE A 68 7.62 6.74 6.01
CA ILE A 68 7.08 5.54 6.68
C ILE A 68 7.96 5.11 7.85
N GLY A 69 9.29 5.11 7.68
CA GLY A 69 10.27 4.71 8.69
C GLY A 69 10.25 5.56 9.98
N ARG A 70 9.61 6.74 9.95
CA ARG A 70 9.37 7.56 11.16
C ARG A 70 8.21 7.05 12.03
N HIS A 71 7.33 6.24 11.45
CA HIS A 71 6.09 5.78 12.08
C HIS A 71 6.09 4.28 12.35
N VAL A 72 6.79 3.51 11.53
CA VAL A 72 6.84 2.05 11.59
C VAL A 72 8.28 1.62 11.41
N ASP A 73 8.72 0.67 12.24
CA ASP A 73 10.00 0.00 12.04
C ASP A 73 9.95 -0.77 10.71
N GLU A 74 10.82 -0.40 9.78
CA GLU A 74 10.87 -0.98 8.43
C GLU A 74 11.28 -2.46 8.46
N TRP A 75 11.91 -2.90 9.54
CA TRP A 75 12.43 -4.25 9.72
C TRP A 75 11.46 -5.19 10.44
N ASP A 76 10.44 -4.64 11.09
CA ASP A 76 9.43 -5.42 11.78
C ASP A 76 8.56 -6.19 10.77
N ASP A 77 8.83 -7.49 10.62
CA ASP A 77 8.22 -8.38 9.63
C ASP A 77 6.84 -8.89 10.06
N ARG A 78 6.35 -8.47 11.23
CA ARG A 78 5.05 -8.89 11.74
C ARG A 78 3.92 -8.47 10.80
N PRO A 79 2.91 -9.31 10.54
CA PRO A 79 1.90 -9.06 9.51
C PRO A 79 1.18 -7.70 9.61
N TRP A 80 0.89 -7.24 10.83
CA TRP A 80 0.24 -5.94 11.02
C TRP A 80 1.17 -4.75 10.76
N GLN A 81 2.49 -4.90 10.87
CA GLN A 81 3.45 -3.85 10.54
C GLN A 81 3.62 -3.73 9.03
N GLN A 82 3.61 -4.86 8.32
CA GLN A 82 3.50 -4.85 6.87
C GLN A 82 2.23 -4.13 6.41
N ARG A 83 1.09 -4.46 7.02
CA ARG A 83 -0.19 -3.77 6.77
C ARG A 83 -0.09 -2.27 7.04
N ARG A 84 0.53 -1.85 8.15
CA ARG A 84 0.74 -0.41 8.46
C ARG A 84 1.63 0.29 7.43
N ARG A 85 2.70 -0.36 6.96
CA ARG A 85 3.55 0.20 5.90
C ARG A 85 2.76 0.41 4.62
N LEU A 86 1.94 -0.56 4.24
CA LEU A 86 1.03 -0.45 3.09
C LEU A 86 -0.01 0.67 3.28
N ALA A 87 -0.61 0.76 4.46
CA ALA A 87 -1.58 1.80 4.81
C ALA A 87 -0.98 3.21 4.70
N LEU A 88 0.22 3.42 5.27
CA LEU A 88 0.95 4.68 5.18
C LEU A 88 1.39 4.98 3.74
N SER A 89 1.81 3.96 2.99
CA SER A 89 2.16 4.12 1.57
C SER A 89 0.96 4.65 0.78
N PHE A 90 -0.19 3.98 0.90
CA PHE A 90 -1.44 4.42 0.29
C PHE A 90 -1.78 5.86 0.69
N ARG A 91 -1.65 6.21 1.98
CA ARG A 91 -1.85 7.59 2.46
C ARG A 91 -0.86 8.60 1.87
N TYR A 92 0.36 8.25 1.55
CA TYR A 92 1.30 9.25 1.01
C TYR A 92 1.14 9.42 -0.50
N THR A 93 0.69 8.38 -1.19
CA THR A 93 0.63 8.38 -2.65
C THR A 93 -0.75 8.59 -3.24
N SER A 94 -1.82 8.31 -2.48
CA SER A 94 -3.18 8.37 -3.02
C SER A 94 -3.57 9.80 -3.40
N ARG A 95 -3.99 9.95 -4.66
CA ARG A 95 -4.50 11.20 -5.26
C ARG A 95 -6.02 11.16 -5.47
N TRP A 96 -6.73 10.34 -4.70
CA TRP A 96 -8.19 10.35 -4.74
C TRP A 96 -8.72 11.63 -4.07
N ASP A 97 -9.32 12.53 -4.85
CA ASP A 97 -9.83 13.84 -4.39
C ASP A 97 -10.88 13.74 -3.27
N GLY A 98 -11.59 12.62 -3.16
CA GLY A 98 -12.52 12.37 -2.05
C GLY A 98 -11.85 12.41 -0.67
N ARG A 99 -10.53 12.21 -0.61
CA ARG A 99 -9.73 12.37 0.61
C ARG A 99 -9.56 13.82 1.04
N LEU A 100 -9.43 14.75 0.09
CA LEU A 100 -9.28 16.18 0.39
C LEU A 100 -10.57 16.79 0.96
N ARG A 101 -11.74 16.23 0.63
CA ARG A 101 -13.02 16.63 1.24
C ARG A 101 -13.07 16.44 2.76
N GLN A 102 -12.18 15.64 3.35
CA GLN A 102 -12.05 15.46 4.79
C GLN A 102 -11.13 16.50 5.46
N TYR A 103 -10.35 17.26 4.68
CA TYR A 103 -9.32 18.17 5.17
C TYR A 103 -9.48 19.63 4.71
N ASP A 104 -10.07 19.88 3.54
CA ASP A 104 -10.09 21.22 2.91
C ASP A 104 -11.09 22.21 3.51
N GLU A 105 -11.99 21.73 4.35
CA GLU A 105 -12.89 22.58 5.11
C GLU A 105 -12.91 22.00 6.53
N ALA A 106 -13.11 22.81 7.55
CA ALA A 106 -13.27 22.37 8.94
C ALA A 106 -14.58 21.56 9.15
N VAL A 107 -14.84 20.62 8.24
CA VAL A 107 -15.90 19.64 8.21
C VAL A 107 -15.45 18.56 9.18
N ASP A 108 -16.13 18.51 10.32
CA ASP A 108 -15.90 17.45 11.28
C ASP A 108 -16.12 16.11 10.56
N ILE A 109 -15.41 15.05 10.94
CA ILE A 109 -15.66 13.71 10.39
C ILE A 109 -17.14 13.33 10.57
N ASP A 110 -17.76 13.90 11.61
CA ASP A 110 -19.19 13.87 11.90
C ASP A 110 -20.06 14.52 10.81
N ASP A 111 -19.61 15.57 10.14
CA ASP A 111 -20.36 16.26 9.08
C ASP A 111 -20.36 15.50 7.75
N VAL A 112 -19.34 14.67 7.51
CA VAL A 112 -19.28 13.79 6.33
C VAL A 112 -20.14 12.53 6.54
N MET A 113 -20.28 12.08 7.79
CA MET A 113 -21.01 10.85 8.10
C MET A 113 -22.53 11.06 8.08
N PRO A 114 -23.30 10.16 7.42
CA PRO A 114 -24.76 10.17 7.51
C PRO A 114 -25.23 10.14 8.98
N ALA A 115 -26.05 11.12 9.36
CA ALA A 115 -26.48 11.31 10.75
C ALA A 115 -27.36 10.15 11.28
N ASP A 116 -28.02 9.43 10.39
CA ASP A 116 -28.93 8.32 10.68
C ASP A 116 -28.21 7.04 11.15
N VAL A 117 -26.95 6.86 10.80
CA VAL A 117 -26.17 5.65 11.14
C VAL A 117 -24.76 5.95 11.69
N ARG A 118 -24.49 7.21 12.05
CA ARG A 118 -23.15 7.70 12.43
C ARG A 118 -22.50 6.88 13.55
N GLU A 119 -23.26 6.56 14.60
CA GLU A 119 -22.74 5.82 15.75
C GLU A 119 -22.28 4.40 15.38
N MET A 120 -23.01 3.72 14.49
CA MET A 120 -22.62 2.40 13.96
C MET A 120 -21.33 2.50 13.13
N LEU A 121 -21.23 3.51 12.25
CA LEU A 121 -20.05 3.73 11.43
C LEU A 121 -18.82 4.05 12.29
N ASP A 122 -18.97 4.86 13.33
CA ASP A 122 -17.87 5.16 14.26
C ASP A 122 -17.47 3.93 15.07
N GLU A 123 -18.42 3.09 15.48
CA GLU A 123 -18.11 1.83 16.17
C GLU A 123 -17.31 0.87 15.28
N GLY A 124 -17.74 0.67 14.02
CA GLY A 124 -16.96 -0.12 13.07
C GLY A 124 -15.56 0.45 12.83
N ARG A 125 -15.42 1.78 12.77
CA ARG A 125 -14.11 2.45 12.68
C ARG A 125 -13.24 2.20 13.91
N ARG A 126 -13.80 2.21 15.12
CA ARG A 126 -13.05 1.90 16.35
C ARG A 126 -12.52 0.48 16.33
N GLN A 127 -13.31 -0.48 15.87
CA GLN A 127 -12.88 -1.88 15.71
C GLN A 127 -11.68 -2.00 14.74
N LEU A 128 -11.74 -1.29 13.61
CA LEU A 128 -10.63 -1.22 12.67
C LEU A 128 -9.39 -0.54 13.26
N LEU A 129 -9.56 0.61 13.93
CA LEU A 129 -8.47 1.33 14.58
C LEU A 129 -7.79 0.49 15.67
N GLN A 130 -8.57 -0.30 16.42
CA GLN A 130 -8.04 -1.22 17.41
C GLN A 130 -7.12 -2.26 16.76
N ASP A 131 -7.54 -2.86 15.65
CA ASP A 131 -6.70 -3.79 14.89
C ASP A 131 -5.44 -3.11 14.35
N TYR A 132 -5.59 -1.90 13.80
CA TYR A 132 -4.47 -1.11 13.31
C TYR A 132 -3.45 -0.82 14.41
N LEU A 133 -3.88 -0.41 15.62
CA LEU A 133 -3.01 -0.01 16.73
C LEU A 133 -2.47 -1.17 17.56
N LEU A 134 -3.24 -2.24 17.73
CA LEU A 134 -2.87 -3.38 18.59
C LEU A 134 -2.30 -4.56 17.79
N GLY A 135 -2.30 -4.49 16.46
CA GLY A 135 -1.78 -5.55 15.60
C GLY A 135 -2.67 -6.79 15.55
N GLN A 136 -3.96 -6.63 15.90
CA GLN A 136 -4.96 -7.69 15.87
C GLN A 136 -5.56 -7.82 14.45
N SER A 137 -6.26 -8.93 14.20
CA SER A 137 -7.06 -9.17 12.98
C SER A 137 -8.57 -9.25 13.26
N ARG A 138 -8.96 -9.34 14.53
CA ARG A 138 -10.34 -9.62 14.95
C ARG A 138 -11.25 -8.41 14.80
N GLY A 139 -10.75 -7.19 14.99
CA GLY A 139 -11.50 -5.96 14.79
C GLY A 139 -12.00 -5.78 13.34
N SER A 140 -11.23 -6.20 12.34
CA SER A 140 -11.65 -6.16 10.94
C SER A 140 -12.81 -7.10 10.64
N GLU A 141 -12.78 -8.31 11.22
CA GLU A 141 -13.88 -9.27 11.17
C GLU A 141 -15.14 -8.73 11.86
N MET A 142 -14.98 -8.02 12.98
CA MET A 142 -16.08 -7.44 13.75
C MET A 142 -16.65 -6.15 13.14
N ALA A 143 -15.83 -5.38 12.41
CA ALA A 143 -16.24 -4.14 11.77
C ALA A 143 -17.18 -4.39 10.58
N TRP A 144 -16.91 -5.42 9.78
CA TRP A 144 -17.69 -5.75 8.58
C TRP A 144 -19.20 -5.90 8.80
N PRO A 145 -19.69 -6.74 9.74
CA PRO A 145 -21.12 -6.87 10.00
C PRO A 145 -21.76 -5.57 10.51
N ILE A 146 -21.03 -4.73 11.24
CA ILE A 146 -21.50 -3.42 11.70
C ILE A 146 -21.69 -2.49 10.49
N PHE A 147 -20.73 -2.45 9.56
CA PHE A 147 -20.85 -1.65 8.36
C PHE A 147 -21.97 -2.14 7.44
N LEU A 148 -22.14 -3.45 7.27
CA LEU A 148 -23.25 -4.01 6.51
C LEU A 148 -24.61 -3.59 7.08
N GLU A 149 -24.75 -3.54 8.40
CA GLU A 149 -25.96 -3.05 9.05
C GLU A 149 -26.18 -1.55 8.79
N ALA A 150 -25.12 -0.75 8.95
CA ALA A 150 -25.17 0.68 8.67
C ALA A 150 -25.59 0.97 7.22
N PHE A 151 -25.09 0.20 6.25
CA PHE A 151 -25.45 0.32 4.84
C PHE A 151 -26.92 0.00 4.54
N GLN A 152 -27.55 -0.87 5.34
CA GLN A 152 -28.96 -1.22 5.18
C GLN A 152 -29.88 -0.17 5.77
N ARG A 153 -29.44 0.53 6.82
CA ARG A 153 -30.25 1.49 7.57
C ARG A 153 -30.09 2.93 7.09
N THR A 154 -29.02 3.24 6.38
CA THR A 154 -28.77 4.61 5.93
C THR A 154 -29.58 5.02 4.71
N GLU A 155 -30.07 6.25 4.72
CA GLU A 155 -30.66 6.95 3.58
C GLU A 155 -29.60 7.41 2.56
N LYS A 156 -28.31 7.37 2.92
CA LYS A 156 -27.17 7.78 2.08
C LYS A 156 -26.13 6.66 1.91
N PRO A 157 -26.50 5.52 1.27
CA PRO A 157 -25.63 4.35 1.17
C PRO A 157 -24.35 4.60 0.38
N GLU A 158 -24.38 5.47 -0.63
CA GLU A 158 -23.19 5.83 -1.41
C GLU A 158 -22.10 6.46 -0.53
N ALA A 159 -22.47 7.48 0.24
CA ALA A 159 -21.54 8.19 1.11
C ALA A 159 -20.95 7.27 2.20
N ALA A 160 -21.80 6.43 2.81
CA ALA A 160 -21.36 5.46 3.81
C ALA A 160 -20.38 4.43 3.22
N MET A 161 -20.70 3.84 2.07
CA MET A 161 -19.85 2.82 1.44
C MET A 161 -18.55 3.40 0.88
N LEU A 162 -18.57 4.61 0.29
CA LEU A 162 -17.34 5.31 -0.12
C LEU A 162 -16.42 5.53 1.06
N TRP A 163 -16.97 6.02 2.17
CA TRP A 163 -16.20 6.26 3.38
C TRP A 163 -15.64 4.97 3.98
N VAL A 164 -16.44 3.92 4.09
CA VAL A 164 -15.98 2.62 4.62
C VAL A 164 -14.91 2.00 3.70
N GLY A 165 -15.10 2.06 2.37
CA GLY A 165 -14.10 1.58 1.41
C GLY A 165 -12.77 2.31 1.54
N HIS A 166 -12.81 3.64 1.65
CA HIS A 166 -11.61 4.44 1.94
C HIS A 166 -11.01 4.09 3.30
N LEU A 167 -11.83 3.94 4.35
CA LEU A 167 -11.37 3.63 5.71
C LEU A 167 -10.61 2.30 5.78
N TYR A 168 -11.09 1.26 5.10
CA TYR A 168 -10.36 -0.01 4.99
C TYR A 168 -9.02 0.17 4.25
N ALA A 169 -9.02 0.87 3.11
CA ALA A 169 -7.80 1.13 2.35
C ALA A 169 -6.78 1.96 3.14
N ASP A 170 -7.26 2.96 3.89
CA ASP A 170 -6.49 3.82 4.78
C ASP A 170 -5.85 3.07 5.96
N GLN A 171 -6.27 1.83 6.19
CA GLN A 171 -5.70 0.92 7.19
C GLN A 171 -4.97 -0.28 6.56
N GLY A 172 -4.80 -0.30 5.23
CA GLY A 172 -4.08 -1.35 4.50
C GLY A 172 -4.90 -2.63 4.27
N TYR A 173 -6.21 -2.60 4.49
CA TYR A 173 -7.15 -3.68 4.22
C TYR A 173 -7.71 -3.57 2.80
N PHE A 174 -6.84 -3.70 1.79
CA PHE A 174 -7.23 -3.43 0.39
C PHE A 174 -8.23 -4.44 -0.16
N ALA A 175 -8.24 -5.69 0.31
CA ALA A 175 -9.21 -6.69 -0.15
C ALA A 175 -10.62 -6.34 0.31
N GLU A 176 -10.79 -6.05 1.59
CA GLU A 176 -12.05 -5.64 2.20
C GLU A 176 -12.53 -4.30 1.64
N ALA A 177 -11.62 -3.37 1.38
CA ALA A 177 -11.93 -2.12 0.71
C ALA A 177 -12.47 -2.35 -0.71
N VAL A 178 -11.90 -3.28 -1.48
CA VAL A 178 -12.44 -3.67 -2.80
C VAL A 178 -13.83 -4.27 -2.66
N ASP A 179 -14.06 -5.18 -1.70
CA ASP A 179 -15.37 -5.81 -1.50
C ASP A 179 -16.47 -4.77 -1.22
N VAL A 180 -16.17 -3.77 -0.37
CA VAL A 180 -17.09 -2.65 -0.09
C VAL A 180 -17.40 -1.85 -1.35
N LEU A 181 -16.37 -1.53 -2.14
CA LEU A 181 -16.50 -0.70 -3.32
C LEU A 181 -17.16 -1.45 -4.49
N GLU A 182 -16.94 -2.76 -4.62
CA GLU A 182 -17.68 -3.61 -5.56
C GLU A 182 -19.16 -3.70 -5.18
N LEU A 183 -19.47 -3.80 -3.88
CA LEU A 183 -20.85 -3.72 -3.40
C LEU A 183 -21.49 -2.36 -3.73
N LEU A 184 -20.76 -1.26 -3.54
CA LEU A 184 -21.19 0.08 -3.94
C LEU A 184 -21.48 0.13 -5.45
N LEU A 185 -20.55 -0.34 -6.29
CA LEU A 185 -20.69 -0.29 -7.75
C LEU A 185 -21.77 -1.23 -8.27
N THR A 186 -22.08 -2.30 -7.56
CA THR A 186 -23.22 -3.16 -7.86
C THR A 186 -24.55 -2.42 -7.63
N LYS A 187 -24.63 -1.62 -6.56
CA LYS A 187 -25.85 -0.85 -6.21
C LYS A 187 -25.96 0.46 -6.99
N LEU A 188 -24.83 1.11 -7.24
CA LEU A 188 -24.68 2.43 -7.85
C LEU A 188 -23.59 2.38 -8.93
N PRO A 189 -23.86 1.75 -10.09
CA PRO A 189 -22.87 1.57 -11.15
C PRO A 189 -22.35 2.88 -11.74
N THR A 190 -23.07 3.97 -11.56
CA THR A 190 -22.72 5.29 -12.08
C THR A 190 -21.83 6.10 -11.15
N SER A 191 -21.51 5.61 -9.95
CA SER A 191 -20.66 6.34 -8.99
C SER A 191 -19.25 6.52 -9.56
N GLU A 192 -18.92 7.75 -9.97
CA GLU A 192 -17.59 8.09 -10.53
C GLU A 192 -16.51 8.02 -9.44
N ASP A 193 -16.78 8.62 -8.27
CA ASP A 193 -15.90 8.56 -7.10
C ASP A 193 -15.67 7.10 -6.65
N GLY A 194 -16.72 6.29 -6.66
CA GLY A 194 -16.64 4.87 -6.32
C GLY A 194 -15.77 4.08 -7.28
N ARG A 195 -15.91 4.29 -8.59
CA ARG A 195 -15.08 3.63 -9.60
C ARG A 195 -13.63 4.06 -9.52
N ARG A 196 -13.38 5.36 -9.32
CA ARG A 196 -12.03 5.91 -9.22
C ARG A 196 -11.30 5.37 -8.00
N LEU A 197 -11.94 5.35 -6.83
CA LEU A 197 -11.35 4.77 -5.62
C LEU A 197 -11.18 3.25 -5.74
N TRP A 198 -12.18 2.54 -6.28
CA TRP A 198 -12.13 1.11 -6.51
C TRP A 198 -10.94 0.70 -7.37
N ALA A 199 -10.69 1.41 -8.47
CA ALA A 199 -9.58 1.12 -9.39
C ALA A 199 -8.22 1.20 -8.69
N GLU A 200 -8.01 2.25 -7.90
CA GLU A 200 -6.77 2.45 -7.16
C GLU A 200 -6.58 1.40 -6.07
N VAL A 201 -7.60 1.17 -5.24
CA VAL A 201 -7.53 0.17 -4.17
C VAL A 201 -7.37 -1.25 -4.73
N ARG A 202 -8.04 -1.58 -5.84
CA ARG A 202 -7.87 -2.87 -6.55
C ARG A 202 -6.45 -3.04 -7.06
N TRP A 203 -5.85 -1.98 -7.60
CA TRP A 203 -4.44 -2.01 -8.00
C TRP A 203 -3.55 -2.25 -6.77
N TRP A 204 -3.74 -1.52 -5.67
CA TRP A 204 -2.99 -1.74 -4.42
C TRP A 204 -3.11 -3.17 -3.91
N ARG A 205 -4.32 -3.75 -3.89
CA ARG A 205 -4.55 -5.16 -3.51
C ARG A 205 -3.73 -6.12 -4.37
N ASN A 206 -3.68 -5.89 -5.69
CA ASN A 206 -3.01 -6.76 -6.65
C ASN A 206 -1.48 -6.56 -6.66
N TYR A 207 -1.00 -5.33 -6.39
CA TYR A 207 0.40 -4.93 -6.55
C TYR A 207 1.12 -4.64 -5.22
N GLN A 208 0.47 -4.80 -4.06
CA GLN A 208 1.05 -4.54 -2.72
C GLN A 208 2.42 -5.18 -2.47
N ASN A 209 2.72 -6.31 -3.14
CA ASN A 209 3.98 -7.04 -3.00
C ASN A 209 5.08 -6.56 -3.94
N ARG A 210 4.71 -5.75 -4.93
CA ARG A 210 5.61 -5.13 -5.92
C ARG A 210 5.94 -3.68 -5.55
N ILE A 211 5.43 -3.15 -4.43
CA ILE A 211 5.67 -1.78 -3.99
C ILE A 211 7.15 -1.62 -3.59
N PRO A 212 7.93 -0.81 -4.32
CA PRO A 212 9.38 -0.83 -4.20
C PRO A 212 9.97 -0.37 -2.86
N TRP A 213 9.20 0.38 -2.06
CA TRP A 213 9.63 0.86 -0.73
C TRP A 213 9.02 0.07 0.43
N VAL A 214 8.21 -0.97 0.18
CA VAL A 214 7.66 -1.86 1.21
C VAL A 214 8.37 -3.21 1.15
N PRO A 215 9.09 -3.61 2.21
CA PRO A 215 9.77 -4.90 2.22
C PRO A 215 8.81 -6.09 2.05
N PRO A 216 9.25 -7.17 1.36
CA PRO A 216 8.41 -8.33 1.11
C PRO A 216 8.18 -9.13 2.39
N ARG A 217 6.96 -9.66 2.57
CA ARG A 217 6.53 -10.44 3.76
C ARG A 217 7.48 -11.58 4.13
N ASN A 218 8.01 -12.27 3.11
CA ASN A 218 8.84 -13.47 3.26
C ASN A 218 10.26 -13.28 2.72
N SER A 219 10.74 -12.03 2.60
CA SER A 219 12.12 -11.84 2.18
C SER A 219 13.05 -12.55 3.17
N ALA A 220 14.12 -13.17 2.67
CA ALA A 220 15.21 -13.66 3.52
C ALA A 220 15.77 -12.55 4.45
N ASN A 221 15.39 -11.29 4.21
CA ASN A 221 15.68 -10.09 4.98
C ASN A 221 14.80 -9.92 6.24
N GLY A 222 13.68 -10.66 6.40
CA GLY A 222 12.98 -10.81 7.68
C GLY A 222 13.82 -11.53 8.75
N ARG A 223 14.87 -12.26 8.34
CA ARG A 223 15.90 -12.75 9.26
C ARG A 223 16.65 -11.63 9.97
N ARG A 224 16.65 -10.39 9.47
CA ARG A 224 17.52 -9.31 9.98
C ARG A 224 17.02 -8.67 11.25
N TYR A 225 15.73 -8.37 11.36
CA TYR A 225 15.14 -7.97 12.64
C TYR A 225 15.41 -9.04 13.70
N ARG A 226 15.20 -10.32 13.34
CA ARG A 226 15.54 -11.45 14.21
C ARG A 226 17.04 -11.55 14.52
N GLN A 227 17.93 -11.28 13.58
CA GLN A 227 19.39 -11.28 13.79
C GLN A 227 19.85 -10.10 14.64
N MET A 228 19.26 -8.91 14.48
CA MET A 228 19.53 -7.74 15.31
C MET A 228 19.00 -7.96 16.72
N MET A 229 17.77 -8.47 16.86
CA MET A 229 17.21 -8.86 18.15
C MET A 229 18.00 -10.02 18.77
N ALA A 230 18.56 -10.94 17.99
CA ALA A 230 19.47 -12.00 18.48
C ALA A 230 20.78 -11.47 19.08
N GLN A 231 21.22 -10.28 18.69
CA GLN A 231 22.38 -9.64 19.33
C GLN A 231 22.04 -9.11 20.72
N ILE A 232 20.75 -8.86 20.99
CA ILE A 232 20.24 -8.36 22.28
C ILE A 232 19.74 -9.52 23.14
N ASP A 233 19.02 -10.47 22.52
CA ASP A 233 18.46 -11.68 23.10
C ASP A 233 18.62 -12.86 22.10
N PRO A 234 19.65 -13.71 22.26
CA PRO A 234 19.96 -14.80 21.33
C PRO A 234 18.83 -15.81 21.11
N ASP A 235 17.93 -15.94 22.08
CA ASP A 235 16.81 -16.89 22.02
C ASP A 235 15.66 -16.37 21.14
N PHE A 236 15.60 -15.05 20.91
CA PHE A 236 14.59 -14.38 20.07
C PHE A 236 14.63 -14.82 18.60
N ALA A 237 15.79 -15.24 18.07
CA ALA A 237 15.90 -15.74 16.71
C ALA A 237 15.55 -17.23 16.54
N ALA A 238 15.46 -17.99 17.63
CA ALA A 238 15.28 -19.44 17.61
C ALA A 238 13.82 -19.88 17.74
N GLU A 239 12.95 -19.02 18.29
CA GLU A 239 11.53 -19.34 18.48
C GLU A 239 10.70 -18.96 17.24
N PRO A 240 9.89 -19.87 16.68
CA PRO A 240 8.87 -19.47 15.71
C PRO A 240 7.88 -18.55 16.42
N ASP A 241 7.50 -17.43 15.78
CA ASP A 241 6.52 -16.49 16.30
C ASP A 241 5.21 -17.20 16.67
N VAL A 242 5.07 -17.61 17.92
CA VAL A 242 3.77 -17.89 18.52
C VAL A 242 3.21 -16.52 18.84
N PHE A 243 2.56 -15.91 17.86
CA PHE A 243 1.97 -14.60 18.02
C PHE A 243 0.76 -14.69 18.96
N ASP A 244 1.01 -14.52 20.25
CA ASP A 244 -0.02 -14.09 21.18
C ASP A 244 -0.16 -12.58 21.03
N ALA A 245 -1.34 -12.14 20.55
CA ALA A 245 -1.64 -10.72 20.49
C ALA A 245 -1.38 -10.10 21.88
N PRO A 246 -0.60 -9.01 21.98
CA PRO A 246 -0.16 -8.48 23.27
C PRO A 246 -1.32 -7.97 24.14
N PHE A 247 -2.50 -7.84 23.56
CA PHE A 247 -3.71 -7.36 24.21
C PHE A 247 -4.91 -8.23 23.81
N GLU A 248 -5.86 -8.38 24.73
CA GLU A 248 -7.16 -8.96 24.45
C GLU A 248 -7.97 -8.03 23.52
N HIS A 249 -8.73 -8.61 22.60
CA HIS A 249 -9.62 -7.85 21.73
C HIS A 249 -10.77 -7.24 22.55
N ILE A 250 -11.05 -5.95 22.33
CA ILE A 250 -12.13 -5.24 23.02
C ILE A 250 -13.36 -5.36 22.11
N PRO A 251 -14.45 -6.00 22.57
CA PRO A 251 -15.62 -6.20 21.73
C PRO A 251 -16.30 -4.85 21.42
N PRO A 252 -17.14 -4.80 20.36
CA PRO A 252 -17.90 -3.61 20.02
C PRO A 252 -18.78 -3.13 21.18
N ASN A 253 -18.90 -1.80 21.31
CA ASN A 253 -19.86 -1.22 22.24
C ASN A 253 -21.29 -1.39 21.70
N LEU A 254 -22.06 -2.28 22.33
CA LEU A 254 -23.43 -2.60 21.94
C LEU A 254 -24.40 -1.41 22.08
N ASP A 255 -24.09 -0.42 22.93
CA ASP A 255 -24.94 0.77 23.09
C ASP A 255 -24.93 1.65 21.83
N ASN A 256 -23.91 1.53 20.98
CA ASN A 256 -23.82 2.24 19.69
C ASN A 256 -24.46 1.46 18.53
N LEU A 257 -25.03 0.29 18.83
CA LEU A 257 -25.61 -0.62 17.84
C LEU A 257 -27.12 -0.73 18.07
N PRO A 258 -27.90 -1.03 17.02
CA PRO A 258 -29.33 -1.25 17.17
C PRO A 258 -29.64 -2.37 18.16
N GLU A 259 -30.72 -2.25 18.93
CA GLU A 259 -31.13 -3.27 19.91
C GLU A 259 -31.37 -4.65 19.29
N ASP A 260 -31.74 -4.69 18.01
CA ASP A 260 -31.97 -5.91 17.24
C ASP A 260 -30.71 -6.46 16.55
N PHE A 261 -29.58 -5.74 16.63
CA PHE A 261 -28.32 -6.18 16.07
C PHE A 261 -27.73 -7.35 16.88
N THR A 262 -27.35 -8.41 16.17
CA THR A 262 -26.72 -9.57 16.78
C THR A 262 -25.30 -9.72 16.27
N LEU A 263 -24.33 -9.72 17.19
CA LEU A 263 -22.94 -9.94 16.82
C LEU A 263 -22.79 -11.32 16.18
N PRO A 264 -22.12 -11.42 15.01
CA PRO A 264 -21.86 -12.71 14.41
C PRO A 264 -21.03 -13.58 15.35
N LYS A 265 -21.32 -14.88 15.34
CA LYS A 265 -20.53 -15.84 16.11
C LYS A 265 -19.12 -15.90 15.50
N PRO A 266 -18.06 -15.89 16.33
CA PRO A 266 -16.70 -16.03 15.84
C PRO A 266 -16.54 -17.27 14.96
N VAL A 267 -15.68 -17.18 13.94
CA VAL A 267 -15.31 -18.34 13.14
C VAL A 267 -14.65 -19.37 14.06
N LYS A 268 -15.07 -20.64 13.94
CA LYS A 268 -14.52 -21.72 14.78
C LYS A 268 -13.03 -21.91 14.48
N ALA A 269 -12.21 -22.02 15.53
CA ALA A 269 -10.77 -22.24 15.40
C ALA A 269 -10.42 -23.47 14.54
N GLU A 270 -11.24 -24.53 14.58
CA GLU A 270 -11.02 -25.73 13.75
C GLU A 270 -11.16 -25.45 12.25
N LEU A 271 -12.04 -24.52 11.86
CA LEU A 271 -12.20 -24.14 10.46
C LEU A 271 -10.99 -23.32 9.99
N ILE A 272 -10.52 -22.38 10.82
CA ILE A 272 -9.31 -21.58 10.54
C ILE A 272 -8.10 -22.50 10.36
N ALA A 273 -7.91 -23.46 11.27
CA ALA A 273 -6.82 -24.44 11.18
C ALA A 273 -6.89 -25.26 9.88
N ARG A 274 -8.09 -25.68 9.47
CA ARG A 274 -8.30 -26.45 8.23
C ARG A 274 -8.06 -25.63 6.96
N VAL A 275 -8.44 -24.34 6.96
CA VAL A 275 -8.13 -23.43 5.86
C VAL A 275 -6.61 -23.24 5.76
N ASN A 276 -5.93 -22.99 6.89
CA ASN A 276 -4.48 -22.83 6.92
C ASN A 276 -3.73 -24.09 6.43
N GLU A 277 -4.18 -25.28 6.83
CA GLU A 277 -3.63 -26.55 6.33
C GLU A 277 -3.80 -26.70 4.81
N THR A 278 -4.96 -26.29 4.29
CA THR A 278 -5.25 -26.33 2.84
C THR A 278 -4.37 -25.33 2.08
N LEU A 279 -4.19 -24.12 2.62
CA LEU A 279 -3.33 -23.08 2.05
C LEU A 279 -1.85 -23.47 2.08
N ALA A 280 -1.38 -24.12 3.14
CA ALA A 280 -0.01 -24.61 3.26
C ALA A 280 0.32 -25.76 2.29
N GLY A 281 -0.71 -26.47 1.78
CA GLY A 281 -0.57 -27.49 0.75
C GLY A 281 -0.50 -26.95 -0.69
N LEU A 282 -0.70 -25.64 -0.88
CA LEU A 282 -0.47 -24.99 -2.18
C LEU A 282 1.05 -24.81 -2.36
N THR A 283 1.56 -25.16 -3.54
CA THR A 283 2.96 -24.92 -3.87
C THR A 283 3.27 -23.43 -3.72
N GLU A 284 4.35 -23.08 -3.01
CA GLU A 284 4.96 -21.74 -2.98
C GLU A 284 5.55 -21.36 -4.37
N GLU A 285 4.92 -21.79 -5.48
CA GLU A 285 5.37 -21.52 -6.85
C GLU A 285 5.09 -20.08 -7.30
N VAL A 286 4.45 -19.27 -6.47
CA VAL A 286 4.59 -17.82 -6.60
C VAL A 286 5.74 -17.43 -5.71
N GLY A 287 6.97 -17.64 -6.20
CA GLY A 287 8.09 -16.81 -5.75
C GLY A 287 7.61 -15.37 -5.89
N TRP A 288 7.58 -14.63 -4.78
CA TRP A 288 7.13 -13.25 -4.77
C TRP A 288 8.28 -12.48 -5.42
N GLU A 289 8.33 -12.47 -6.76
CA GLU A 289 9.32 -11.75 -7.53
C GLU A 289 9.16 -10.26 -7.20
N THR A 290 10.04 -9.79 -6.34
CA THR A 290 10.11 -8.38 -5.98
C THR A 290 10.87 -7.69 -7.09
N ALA A 291 10.30 -6.63 -7.64
CA ALA A 291 10.93 -5.85 -8.71
C ALA A 291 12.18 -5.07 -8.26
N VAL A 292 12.62 -5.27 -7.01
CA VAL A 292 13.63 -4.48 -6.30
C VAL A 292 14.65 -5.43 -5.68
N ASP A 293 15.93 -5.14 -5.87
CA ASP A 293 17.00 -5.75 -5.08
C ASP A 293 17.01 -5.09 -3.70
N TRP A 294 16.73 -5.86 -2.66
CA TRP A 294 16.66 -5.39 -1.28
C TRP A 294 18.01 -5.46 -0.54
N SER A 295 19.06 -6.04 -1.16
CA SER A 295 20.38 -6.24 -0.52
C SER A 295 21.18 -4.95 -0.32
N TYR A 296 20.82 -3.86 -1.00
CA TYR A 296 21.50 -2.57 -0.84
C TYR A 296 21.27 -1.92 0.53
N LEU A 297 20.20 -2.31 1.23
CA LEU A 297 19.91 -1.80 2.56
C LEU A 297 20.95 -2.23 3.59
N ASP A 298 21.51 -3.41 3.37
CA ASP A 298 22.64 -4.00 4.09
C ASP A 298 23.84 -3.05 4.06
N LYS A 299 24.07 -2.44 2.89
CA LYS A 299 25.18 -1.53 2.62
C LYS A 299 24.89 -0.12 3.14
N LEU A 300 23.61 0.31 3.19
CA LEU A 300 23.21 1.60 3.76
C LEU A 300 23.36 1.65 5.28
N GLU A 301 22.96 0.59 6.00
CA GLU A 301 22.97 0.56 7.47
C GLU A 301 24.33 0.23 8.08
N SER A 302 25.13 -0.62 7.41
CA SER A 302 26.52 -0.86 7.84
C SER A 302 27.40 0.39 7.75
N GLY A 303 26.97 1.39 6.96
CA GLY A 303 27.79 2.56 6.62
C GLY A 303 28.96 2.24 5.68
N ASP A 304 29.13 0.96 5.32
CA ASP A 304 30.17 0.46 4.42
C ASP A 304 29.72 0.54 2.96
N ILE A 305 29.35 1.75 2.53
CA ILE A 305 29.05 2.00 1.12
C ILE A 305 30.37 1.98 0.34
N ASP A 306 30.69 0.82 -0.24
CA ASP A 306 31.84 0.63 -1.12
C ASP A 306 31.61 1.35 -2.46
N THR A 307 32.03 2.61 -2.52
CA THR A 307 31.88 3.46 -3.72
C THR A 307 32.71 2.98 -4.90
N SER A 308 33.67 2.06 -4.70
CA SER A 308 34.44 1.47 -5.81
C SER A 308 33.58 0.56 -6.70
N GLN A 309 32.41 0.14 -6.22
CA GLN A 309 31.43 -0.63 -6.99
C GLN A 309 30.50 0.26 -7.82
N PHE A 310 30.56 1.59 -7.68
CA PHE A 310 29.77 2.50 -8.49
C PHE A 310 30.39 2.66 -9.89
N PRO A 311 29.60 2.98 -10.93
CA PRO A 311 30.14 3.39 -12.22
C PRO A 311 31.11 4.57 -12.11
N GLU A 312 32.10 4.67 -13.00
CA GLU A 312 33.16 5.69 -12.93
C GLU A 312 32.60 7.12 -12.82
N TRP A 313 31.54 7.46 -13.56
CA TRP A 313 30.91 8.78 -13.49
C TRP A 313 30.36 9.11 -12.10
N ALA A 314 29.80 8.12 -11.39
CA ALA A 314 29.24 8.28 -10.06
C ALA A 314 30.34 8.41 -9.01
N GLN A 315 31.47 7.72 -9.22
CA GLN A 315 32.68 7.91 -8.42
C GLN A 315 33.25 9.32 -8.60
N TYR A 316 33.32 9.84 -9.83
CA TYR A 316 33.78 11.19 -10.10
C TYR A 316 32.88 12.25 -9.47
N LEU A 317 31.56 12.09 -9.56
CA LEU A 317 30.60 13.01 -8.95
C LEU A 317 30.76 13.09 -7.42
N LEU A 318 31.08 11.96 -6.77
CA LEU A 318 31.36 11.92 -5.34
C LEU A 318 32.67 12.61 -4.94
N LEU A 319 33.67 12.67 -5.84
CA LEU A 319 34.93 13.37 -5.59
C LEU A 319 34.80 14.90 -5.62
N GLU A 320 33.73 15.43 -6.23
CA GLU A 320 33.47 16.86 -6.35
C GLU A 320 32.70 17.45 -5.15
N ILE A 321 32.27 16.61 -4.20
CA ILE A 321 31.51 17.03 -3.02
C ILE A 321 32.42 17.14 -1.79
N ASP A 322 32.60 18.37 -1.30
CA ASP A 322 33.40 18.66 -0.11
C ASP A 322 32.60 18.59 1.21
N ASP A 323 31.26 18.59 1.15
CA ASP A 323 30.37 18.52 2.33
C ASP A 323 30.04 17.05 2.70
N PRO A 324 30.48 16.55 3.87
CA PRO A 324 30.26 15.16 4.28
C PRO A 324 28.78 14.74 4.34
N GLN A 325 27.85 15.67 4.61
CA GLN A 325 26.43 15.35 4.65
C GLN A 325 25.85 15.20 3.24
N GLN A 326 26.29 16.02 2.29
CA GLN A 326 25.90 15.92 0.89
C GLN A 326 26.55 14.70 0.23
N GLU A 327 27.79 14.38 0.59
CA GLU A 327 28.50 13.19 0.12
C GLU A 327 27.78 11.92 0.60
N LEU A 328 27.43 11.85 1.90
CA LEU A 328 26.65 10.73 2.44
C LEU A 328 25.27 10.62 1.76
N PHE A 329 24.56 11.75 1.61
CA PHE A 329 23.30 11.81 0.88
C PHE A 329 23.45 11.23 -0.54
N LEU A 330 24.48 11.63 -1.27
CA LEU A 330 24.69 11.21 -2.65
C LEU A 330 25.11 9.73 -2.73
N LYS A 331 25.93 9.23 -1.79
CA LYS A 331 26.26 7.80 -1.69
C LYS A 331 25.02 6.94 -1.48
N GLN A 332 24.15 7.36 -0.56
CA GLN A 332 22.90 6.65 -0.28
C GLN A 332 21.95 6.69 -1.50
N TYR A 333 21.90 7.83 -2.18
CA TYR A 333 21.13 8.02 -3.41
C TYR A 333 21.60 7.09 -4.53
N LEU A 334 22.89 7.15 -4.88
CA LEU A 334 23.49 6.33 -5.93
C LEU A 334 23.35 4.85 -5.64
N LEU A 335 23.53 4.43 -4.38
CA LEU A 335 23.34 3.04 -3.98
C LEU A 335 21.89 2.59 -4.18
N SER A 336 20.90 3.40 -3.81
CA SER A 336 19.48 3.08 -4.02
C SER A 336 19.13 3.04 -5.51
N TYR A 337 19.61 4.01 -6.28
CA TYR A 337 19.37 4.14 -7.72
C TYR A 337 19.98 2.99 -8.52
N LEU A 338 21.25 2.65 -8.24
CA LEU A 338 21.95 1.59 -8.96
C LEU A 338 21.47 0.18 -8.60
N SER A 339 20.93 0.00 -7.40
CA SER A 339 20.37 -1.29 -6.98
C SER A 339 18.95 -1.49 -7.50
N ASN A 340 18.24 -0.39 -7.76
CA ASN A 340 16.86 -0.39 -8.26
C ASN A 340 16.75 0.60 -9.41
N PRO A 341 17.44 0.35 -10.53
CA PRO A 341 17.25 1.16 -11.71
C PRO A 341 15.79 1.04 -12.15
N PRO A 342 15.19 2.09 -12.74
CA PRO A 342 13.86 1.98 -13.31
C PRO A 342 13.80 0.74 -14.21
N LEU A 343 12.73 -0.06 -14.06
CA LEU A 343 12.58 -1.38 -14.68
C LEU A 343 12.66 -1.37 -16.22
N TYR A 344 12.63 -0.18 -16.82
CA TYR A 344 12.76 0.04 -18.25
C TYR A 344 13.89 1.03 -18.49
N ASN A 345 14.90 0.59 -19.25
CA ASN A 345 15.97 1.41 -19.76
C ASN A 345 15.46 2.05 -21.06
N ASP A 346 15.60 3.37 -21.23
CA ASP A 346 15.29 4.10 -22.49
C ASP A 346 16.23 3.71 -23.67
N SER A 347 16.75 2.48 -23.71
CA SER A 347 17.72 2.04 -24.70
C SER A 347 17.10 1.59 -26.03
N ASP A 348 15.88 1.99 -26.34
CA ASP A 348 15.27 1.78 -27.66
C ASP A 348 15.42 2.98 -28.59
N ASP A 349 16.31 3.94 -28.30
CA ASP A 349 16.69 5.00 -29.25
C ASP A 349 18.14 4.85 -29.74
N ASP A 350 18.20 4.35 -30.98
CA ASP A 350 19.16 4.61 -32.06
C ASP A 350 20.61 4.11 -31.96
N ASP A 351 20.86 3.09 -32.78
CA ASP A 351 22.12 2.78 -33.44
C ASP A 351 22.79 4.05 -34.00
N PHE A 352 23.67 4.67 -33.22
CA PHE A 352 24.61 5.66 -33.72
C PHE A 352 25.68 4.94 -34.55
N ILE A 353 25.43 4.79 -35.85
CA ILE A 353 26.48 4.45 -36.83
C ILE A 353 27.20 5.76 -37.19
N PRO A 354 28.48 5.94 -36.84
CA PRO A 354 29.23 7.12 -37.22
C PRO A 354 29.71 6.98 -38.69
N ASP A 355 29.42 7.99 -39.50
CA ASP A 355 30.13 8.26 -40.76
C ASP A 355 31.43 9.03 -40.51
#